data_AF-A0A069DL55-F1
#
_entry.id   AF-A0A069DL55-F1
#
_cell.length_a   1.000
_cell.length_b   1.000
_cell.length_c   1.000
_cell.angle_alpha   90.00
_cell.angle_beta   90.00
_cell.angle_gamma   90.00
#
_symmetry.space_group_name_H-M   'P 1'
#
loop_
_entity.id
_entity.type
_entity.pdbx_description
1 polymer ?
#
loop_
_entity_poly.entity_id
_entity_poly.type
_entity_poly.pdbx_seq_one_letter_code
_entity_poly.pdbx_strand_id
1 'polypeptide(L)'
;MLKFLEEPPVPAVGILITSNKGAMLPTILSRTQEIPFKALNPELVQEMLQKEGYAPALVRTASFLSAGLDSCKNLLDQNWFAEIRNVVLQLGKESLSRGDIALISAQQKLFKTGLSEHLELMFELFHLWFKDMLYVIYGKQENVIFIDQLNTLSTIAMTRTTEQWVSYMDLAAECRKKLRYNVNGQLCVEQLLIGLAS
;
A
#
# COMPACT_ATOMS: atom_id res chain seq x y z
N MET A 1 15.04 3.33 32.39
CA MET A 1 13.64 3.41 31.94
C MET A 1 12.66 2.74 32.89
N LEU A 2 12.81 1.45 33.26
CA LEU A 2 11.89 0.78 34.19
C LEU A 2 11.69 1.57 35.49
N LYS A 3 12.79 1.93 36.18
CA LYS A 3 12.77 2.76 37.40
C LYS A 3 11.95 4.06 37.31
N PHE A 4 11.87 4.67 36.12
CA PHE A 4 11.11 5.90 35.88
C PHE A 4 9.60 5.66 35.78
N LEU A 5 9.19 4.50 35.27
CA LEU A 5 7.78 4.07 35.29
C LEU A 5 7.36 3.54 36.67
N GLU A 6 8.32 3.06 37.46
CA GLU A 6 8.06 2.57 38.83
C GLU A 6 7.92 3.70 39.84
N GLU A 7 8.78 4.71 39.76
CA GLU A 7 8.85 5.84 40.67
C GLU A 7 9.03 7.13 39.86
N PRO A 8 7.98 7.60 39.14
CA PRO A 8 8.07 8.82 38.37
C PRO A 8 8.30 10.01 39.34
N PRO A 9 9.31 10.87 39.08
CA PRO A 9 9.49 12.10 39.85
C PRO A 9 8.25 12.98 39.68
N VAL A 10 7.70 13.50 40.78
CA VAL A 10 6.44 14.27 40.74
C VAL A 10 6.75 15.77 40.63
N PRO A 11 6.11 16.51 39.70
CA PRO A 11 5.16 16.05 38.67
C PRO A 11 5.87 15.64 37.36
N ALA A 12 5.58 14.44 36.85
CA ALA A 12 6.02 13.99 35.52
C ALA A 12 4.94 13.15 34.85
N VAL A 13 4.83 13.28 33.52
CA VAL A 13 3.98 12.45 32.67
C VAL A 13 4.86 11.80 31.60
N GLY A 14 4.86 10.47 31.54
CA GLY A 14 5.54 9.70 30.49
C GLY A 14 4.56 9.32 29.40
N ILE A 15 4.89 9.63 28.14
CA ILE A 15 4.12 9.20 26.96
C ILE A 15 4.96 8.17 26.20
N LEU A 16 4.38 6.99 25.98
CA LEU A 16 5.00 5.92 25.20
C LEU A 16 4.14 5.65 23.96
N ILE A 17 4.77 5.64 22.79
CA ILE A 17 4.11 5.39 21.50
C ILE A 17 4.73 4.14 20.88
N THR A 18 3.91 3.18 20.44
CA THR A 18 4.34 1.97 19.76
C THR A 18 3.40 1.61 18.62
N SER A 19 3.95 1.16 17.49
CA SER A 19 3.18 0.61 16.36
C SER A 19 2.97 -0.90 16.48
N ASN A 20 3.66 -1.57 17.41
CA ASN A 20 3.54 -3.01 17.65
C ASN A 20 3.55 -3.31 19.15
N LYS A 21 2.36 -3.44 19.74
CA LYS A 21 2.17 -3.80 21.15
C LYS A 21 2.79 -5.16 21.50
N GLY A 22 2.72 -6.14 20.59
CA GLY A 22 3.23 -7.50 20.84
C GLY A 22 4.74 -7.56 21.00
N ALA A 23 5.47 -6.54 20.52
CA ALA A 23 6.90 -6.42 20.72
C ALA A 23 7.29 -5.76 22.07
N MET A 24 6.32 -5.28 22.85
CA MET A 24 6.58 -4.59 24.12
C MET A 24 6.75 -5.57 25.28
N LEU A 25 7.68 -5.25 26.19
CA LEU A 25 7.89 -6.04 27.41
C LEU A 25 6.64 -6.01 28.31
N PRO A 26 6.19 -7.17 28.85
CA PRO A 26 5.03 -7.23 29.73
C PRO A 26 5.12 -6.32 30.97
N THR A 27 6.34 -6.08 31.47
CA THR A 27 6.62 -5.24 32.64
C THR A 27 6.42 -3.74 32.38
N ILE A 28 6.50 -3.31 31.12
CA ILE A 28 6.14 -1.94 30.73
C ILE A 28 4.62 -1.84 30.62
N LEU A 29 3.99 -2.82 29.94
CA LEU A 29 2.54 -2.84 29.72
C LEU A 29 1.76 -2.85 31.04
N SER A 30 2.22 -3.55 32.07
CA SER A 30 1.57 -3.61 33.38
C SER A 30 1.59 -2.28 34.17
N ARG A 31 2.43 -1.32 33.76
CA ARG A 31 2.64 -0.03 34.44
C ARG A 31 2.24 1.17 33.56
N THR A 32 1.63 0.94 32.42
CA THR A 32 1.15 2.00 31.50
C THR A 32 -0.36 1.91 31.32
N GLN A 33 -1.02 3.07 31.23
CA GLN A 33 -2.41 3.11 30.77
C GLN A 33 -2.44 3.06 29.24
N GLU A 34 -3.17 2.08 28.70
CA GLU A 34 -3.32 1.93 27.26
C GLU A 34 -4.38 2.88 26.71
N ILE A 35 -4.01 3.63 25.67
CA ILE A 35 -4.93 4.44 24.87
C ILE A 35 -4.81 3.97 23.42
N PRO A 36 -5.74 3.10 22.94
CA PRO A 36 -5.66 2.60 21.58
C PRO A 36 -6.03 3.71 20.59
N PHE A 37 -5.08 4.09 19.73
CA PHE A 37 -5.35 4.93 18.57
C PHE A 37 -6.00 4.07 17.49
N LYS A 38 -7.33 4.15 17.38
CA LYS A 38 -8.06 3.49 16.29
C LYS A 38 -7.82 4.24 14.99
N ALA A 39 -7.67 3.49 13.90
CA ALA A 39 -7.65 4.08 12.56
C ALA A 39 -8.94 4.89 12.34
N LEU A 40 -8.80 6.06 11.72
CA LEU A 40 -9.95 6.85 11.28
C LEU A 40 -10.78 6.03 10.29
N ASN A 41 -12.11 6.22 10.29
CA ASN A 41 -12.95 5.61 9.27
C ASN A 41 -12.46 6.09 7.88
N PRO A 42 -12.05 5.18 6.96
CA PRO A 42 -11.61 5.55 5.62
C PRO A 42 -12.62 6.44 4.88
N GLU A 43 -13.92 6.23 5.10
CA GLU A 43 -14.99 7.04 4.48
C GLU A 43 -14.93 8.50 4.93
N LEU A 44 -14.71 8.75 6.24
CA LEU A 44 -14.57 10.11 6.77
C LEU A 44 -13.29 10.79 6.26
N VAL A 45 -12.19 10.04 6.19
CA VAL A 45 -10.93 10.55 5.61
C VAL A 45 -11.14 10.92 4.14
N GLN A 46 -11.80 10.05 3.38
CA GLN A 46 -12.09 10.30 1.98
C GLN A 46 -12.99 11.52 1.78
N GLU A 47 -14.05 11.66 2.59
CA GLU A 47 -14.97 12.80 2.52
C GLU A 47 -14.25 14.13 2.82
N MET A 48 -13.43 14.18 3.87
CA MET A 48 -12.68 15.39 4.24
C MET A 48 -11.70 15.80 3.13
N LEU A 49 -10.92 14.86 2.61
CA LEU A 49 -9.93 15.15 1.56
C LEU A 49 -10.60 15.54 0.24
N GLN A 50 -11.73 14.94 -0.11
CA GLN A 50 -12.48 15.35 -1.30
C GLN A 50 -13.05 16.76 -1.17
N LYS A 51 -13.52 17.17 0.02
CA LYS A 51 -13.96 18.56 0.29
C LYS A 51 -12.82 19.58 0.14
N GLU A 52 -11.58 19.16 0.37
CA GLU A 52 -10.39 19.98 0.15
C GLU A 52 -9.95 20.04 -1.33
N GLY A 53 -10.63 19.32 -2.24
CA GLY A 53 -10.43 19.39 -3.68
C GLY A 53 -9.53 18.31 -4.27
N TYR A 54 -9.06 17.35 -3.47
CA TYR A 54 -8.27 16.22 -3.98
C TYR A 54 -9.12 15.26 -4.83
N ALA A 55 -8.53 14.72 -5.88
CA ALA A 55 -9.23 13.83 -6.81
C ALA A 55 -9.71 12.53 -6.11
N PRO A 56 -11.01 12.14 -6.23
CA PRO A 56 -11.58 11.01 -5.48
C PRO A 56 -10.81 9.68 -5.64
N ALA A 57 -10.32 9.38 -6.84
CA ALA A 57 -9.55 8.16 -7.11
C ALA A 57 -8.20 8.12 -6.37
N LEU A 58 -7.50 9.26 -6.30
CA LEU A 58 -6.25 9.39 -5.55
C LEU A 58 -6.52 9.34 -4.05
N VAL A 59 -7.55 10.05 -3.59
CA VAL A 59 -7.96 10.07 -2.17
C VAL A 59 -8.28 8.67 -1.66
N ARG A 60 -9.07 7.90 -2.43
CA ARG A 60 -9.38 6.51 -2.10
C ARG A 60 -8.10 5.69 -2.02
N THR A 61 -7.24 5.76 -3.03
CA THR A 61 -5.95 5.04 -3.04
C THR A 61 -5.08 5.40 -1.82
N ALA A 62 -4.91 6.69 -1.53
CA ALA A 62 -4.12 7.17 -0.39
C ALA A 62 -4.68 6.70 0.96
N SER A 63 -6.01 6.69 1.12
CA SER A 63 -6.67 6.25 2.36
C SER A 63 -6.41 4.78 2.73
N PHE A 64 -6.04 3.95 1.75
CA PHE A 64 -5.66 2.55 1.98
C PHE A 64 -4.14 2.33 2.11
N LEU A 65 -3.32 3.31 1.71
CA LEU A 65 -1.86 3.26 1.81
C LEU A 65 -1.33 3.94 3.07
N SER A 66 -2.06 4.92 3.60
CA SER A 66 -1.62 5.79 4.67
C SER A 66 -2.55 5.72 5.88
N ALA A 67 -1.96 5.78 7.07
CA ALA A 67 -2.73 5.86 8.32
C ALA A 67 -3.00 7.32 8.67
N GLY A 68 -4.27 7.72 8.63
CA GLY A 68 -4.74 9.03 9.08
C GLY A 68 -4.73 10.12 8.02
N LEU A 69 -5.36 11.25 8.36
CA LEU A 69 -5.62 12.36 7.44
C LEU A 69 -4.32 13.01 6.92
N ASP A 70 -3.41 13.38 7.82
CA ASP A 70 -2.18 14.11 7.47
C ASP A 70 -1.25 13.26 6.59
N SER A 71 -1.12 11.97 6.89
CA SER A 71 -0.35 11.03 6.07
C SER A 71 -0.92 10.92 4.65
N CYS A 72 -2.26 10.89 4.52
CA CYS A 72 -2.91 10.89 3.22
C CYS A 72 -2.65 12.20 2.45
N LYS A 73 -2.75 13.36 3.11
CA LYS A 73 -2.45 14.66 2.48
C LYS A 73 -1.01 14.73 1.99
N ASN A 74 -0.07 14.38 2.86
CA ASN A 74 1.35 14.35 2.52
C ASN A 74 1.64 13.51 1.29
N LEU A 75 0.95 12.37 1.12
CA LEU A 75 1.07 11.51 -0.06
C LEU A 75 0.35 12.11 -1.29
N LEU A 76 -0.83 12.69 -1.12
CA LEU A 76 -1.60 13.33 -2.20
C LEU A 76 -0.90 14.55 -2.78
N ASP A 77 -0.17 15.30 -1.96
CA ASP A 77 0.61 16.48 -2.37
C ASP A 77 1.89 16.09 -3.12
N GLN A 78 2.24 14.80 -3.18
CA GLN A 78 3.38 14.34 -3.97
C GLN A 78 3.02 14.24 -5.45
N ASN A 79 3.70 15.02 -6.29
CA ASN A 79 3.54 14.96 -7.74
C ASN A 79 3.72 13.54 -8.30
N TRP A 80 4.67 12.77 -7.74
CA TRP A 80 4.98 11.42 -8.18
C TRP A 80 3.90 10.38 -7.82
N PHE A 81 3.00 10.66 -6.87
CA PHE A 81 2.04 9.67 -6.39
C PHE A 81 1.00 9.31 -7.45
N ALA A 82 0.46 10.31 -8.15
CA ALA A 82 -0.44 10.08 -9.27
C ALA A 82 0.27 9.34 -10.42
N GLU A 83 1.54 9.67 -10.67
CA GLU A 83 2.35 9.06 -11.72
C GLU A 83 2.63 7.58 -11.44
N ILE A 84 3.10 7.23 -10.24
CA ILE A 84 3.41 5.84 -9.90
C ILE A 84 2.15 4.98 -9.87
N ARG A 85 1.02 5.52 -9.42
CA ARG A 85 -0.28 4.86 -9.50
C ARG A 85 -0.63 4.50 -10.95
N ASN A 86 -0.45 5.45 -11.88
CA ASN A 86 -0.72 5.22 -13.29
C ASN A 86 0.23 4.20 -13.91
N VAL A 87 1.52 4.23 -13.53
CA VAL A 87 2.50 3.22 -13.96
C VAL A 87 2.09 1.84 -13.48
N VAL A 88 1.68 1.67 -12.22
CA VAL A 88 1.20 0.36 -11.70
C VAL A 88 -0.02 -0.12 -12.47
N LEU A 89 -1.01 0.74 -12.70
CA LEU A 89 -2.20 0.38 -13.46
C LEU A 89 -1.88 -0.03 -14.91
N GLN A 90 -0.90 0.62 -15.53
CA GLN A 90 -0.46 0.25 -16.87
C GLN A 90 0.29 -1.08 -16.86
N LEU A 91 1.30 -1.22 -15.99
CA LEU A 91 2.13 -2.42 -15.90
C LEU A 91 1.32 -3.65 -15.53
N GLY A 92 0.36 -3.55 -14.61
CA GLY A 92 -0.52 -4.67 -14.25
C GLY A 92 -1.39 -5.15 -15.42
N LYS A 93 -1.83 -4.24 -16.29
CA LYS A 93 -2.59 -4.60 -17.51
C LYS A 93 -1.68 -5.25 -18.56
N GLU A 94 -0.48 -4.69 -18.75
CA GLU A 94 0.49 -5.18 -19.73
C GLU A 94 1.06 -6.55 -19.33
N SER A 95 1.43 -6.76 -18.06
CA SER A 95 2.10 -7.98 -17.61
C SER A 95 1.24 -9.23 -17.77
N LEU A 96 -0.09 -9.11 -17.66
CA LEU A 96 -1.02 -10.23 -17.77
C LEU A 96 -1.27 -10.69 -19.22
N SER A 97 -0.95 -9.84 -20.20
CA SER A 97 -1.24 -10.10 -21.62
C SER A 97 0.02 -10.17 -22.48
N ARG A 98 1.03 -9.33 -22.19
CA ARG A 98 2.29 -9.18 -22.95
C ARG A 98 3.43 -8.81 -22.00
N GLY A 99 4.00 -9.81 -21.32
CA GLY A 99 5.10 -9.65 -20.36
C GLY A 99 6.29 -8.85 -20.90
N ASP A 100 6.70 -9.09 -22.16
CA ASP A 100 7.82 -8.37 -22.78
C ASP A 100 7.58 -6.85 -22.87
N ILE A 101 6.34 -6.43 -23.17
CA ILE A 101 5.98 -5.01 -23.23
C ILE A 101 6.02 -4.39 -21.83
N ALA A 102 5.56 -5.12 -20.81
CA ALA A 102 5.57 -4.64 -19.44
C ALA A 102 7.01 -4.36 -18.95
N LEU A 103 7.98 -5.21 -19.31
CA LEU A 103 9.39 -5.00 -18.97
C LEU A 103 9.95 -3.74 -19.64
N ILE A 104 9.64 -3.51 -20.92
CA ILE A 104 10.06 -2.31 -21.64
C ILE A 104 9.43 -1.06 -21.02
N SER A 105 8.12 -1.10 -20.73
CA SER A 105 7.39 -0.01 -20.06
C SER A 105 7.98 0.32 -18.70
N ALA A 106 8.32 -0.70 -17.90
CA ALA A 106 8.96 -0.50 -16.60
C ALA A 106 10.31 0.20 -16.76
N GLN A 107 11.15 -0.23 -17.71
CA GLN A 107 12.43 0.45 -17.95
C GLN A 107 12.25 1.92 -18.34
N GLN A 108 11.26 2.23 -19.19
CA GLN A 108 11.05 3.58 -19.68
C GLN A 108 10.37 4.52 -18.68
N LYS A 109 9.38 4.02 -17.93
CA LYS A 109 8.50 4.85 -17.09
C LYS A 109 8.82 4.79 -15.61
N LEU A 110 9.56 3.77 -15.15
CA LEU A 110 9.92 3.59 -13.74
C LEU A 110 11.41 3.87 -13.50
N PHE A 111 12.32 3.24 -14.26
CA PHE A 111 13.76 3.31 -14.00
C PHE A 111 14.49 4.46 -14.71
N LYS A 112 13.92 4.98 -15.80
CA LYS A 112 14.40 6.21 -16.45
C LYS A 112 13.78 7.48 -15.87
N THR A 113 12.88 7.34 -14.90
CA THR A 113 12.21 8.44 -14.19
C THR A 113 12.65 8.42 -12.72
N GLY A 114 12.28 9.44 -11.93
CA GLY A 114 12.51 9.44 -10.48
C GLY A 114 11.65 8.43 -9.71
N LEU A 115 10.73 7.73 -10.36
CA LEU A 115 9.75 6.85 -9.68
C LEU A 115 10.39 5.60 -9.07
N SER A 116 11.60 5.21 -9.49
CA SER A 116 12.35 4.10 -8.89
C SER A 116 12.75 4.35 -7.42
N GLU A 117 12.63 5.58 -6.92
CA GLU A 117 12.82 5.87 -5.49
C GLU A 117 11.62 5.41 -4.63
N HIS A 118 10.49 5.11 -5.27
CA HIS A 118 9.22 4.80 -4.61
C HIS A 118 8.74 3.35 -4.84
N LEU A 119 9.67 2.42 -5.12
CA LEU A 119 9.35 1.02 -5.41
C LEU A 119 8.60 0.31 -4.27
N GLU A 120 8.85 0.70 -3.01
CA GLU A 120 8.12 0.11 -1.88
C GLU A 120 6.61 0.38 -1.99
N LEU A 121 6.22 1.63 -2.29
CA LEU A 121 4.82 2.00 -2.52
C LEU A 121 4.26 1.35 -3.78
N MET A 122 5.09 1.21 -4.83
CA MET A 122 4.69 0.52 -6.05
C MET A 122 4.24 -0.92 -5.76
N PHE A 123 5.00 -1.67 -4.97
CA PHE A 123 4.62 -3.03 -4.59
C PHE A 123 3.37 -3.08 -3.70
N GLU A 124 3.15 -2.09 -2.85
CA GLU A 124 1.88 -1.96 -2.11
C GLU A 124 0.70 -1.72 -3.05
N LEU A 125 0.85 -0.83 -4.04
CA LEU A 125 -0.18 -0.56 -5.05
C LEU A 125 -0.52 -1.82 -5.86
N PHE A 126 0.48 -2.60 -6.28
CA PHE A 126 0.25 -3.90 -6.93
C PHE A 126 -0.51 -4.86 -6.03
N HIS A 127 -0.13 -4.97 -4.76
CA HIS A 127 -0.82 -5.82 -3.80
C HIS A 127 -2.30 -5.41 -3.65
N LEU A 128 -2.59 -4.10 -3.55
CA LEU A 128 -3.97 -3.60 -3.51
C LEU A 128 -4.72 -3.88 -4.82
N TRP A 129 -4.05 -3.78 -5.96
CA TRP A 129 -4.65 -4.03 -7.27
C TRP A 129 -5.05 -5.49 -7.47
N PHE A 130 -4.22 -6.43 -7.02
CA PHE A 130 -4.58 -7.86 -7.01
C PHE A 130 -5.71 -8.16 -6.03
N LYS A 131 -5.71 -7.52 -4.85
CA LYS A 131 -6.81 -7.63 -3.89
C LYS A 131 -8.14 -7.17 -4.48
N ASP A 132 -8.14 -6.11 -5.30
CA ASP A 132 -9.33 -5.63 -5.98
C ASP A 132 -9.93 -6.66 -6.95
N MET A 133 -9.10 -7.51 -7.57
CA MET A 133 -9.61 -8.63 -8.39
C MET A 133 -10.48 -9.58 -7.58
N LEU A 134 -10.08 -9.86 -6.34
CA LEU A 134 -10.86 -10.68 -5.42
C LEU A 134 -12.19 -10.01 -5.06
N TYR A 135 -12.18 -8.70 -4.76
CA TYR A 135 -13.43 -7.98 -4.51
C TYR A 135 -14.38 -8.04 -5.71
N VAL A 136 -13.85 -7.90 -6.92
CA VAL A 136 -14.63 -8.02 -8.15
C VAL A 136 -15.21 -9.44 -8.31
N ILE A 137 -14.40 -10.49 -8.15
CA ILE A 137 -14.84 -11.90 -8.27
C ILE A 137 -15.97 -12.20 -7.29
N TYR A 138 -15.88 -11.71 -6.05
CA TYR A 138 -16.88 -11.95 -5.01
C TYR A 138 -18.02 -10.93 -4.98
N GLY A 139 -18.12 -10.05 -5.99
CA GLY A 139 -19.22 -9.08 -6.11
C GLY A 139 -19.22 -7.95 -5.07
N LYS A 140 -18.09 -7.70 -4.41
CA LYS A 140 -17.90 -6.67 -3.39
C LYS A 140 -17.36 -5.37 -3.97
N GLN A 141 -18.03 -4.85 -5.01
CA GLN A 141 -17.54 -3.69 -5.76
C GLN A 141 -17.37 -2.43 -4.90
N GLU A 142 -18.17 -2.30 -3.84
CA GLU A 142 -18.08 -1.22 -2.86
C GLU A 142 -16.71 -1.15 -2.15
N ASN A 143 -15.97 -2.26 -2.13
CA ASN A 143 -14.65 -2.36 -1.49
C ASN A 143 -13.47 -2.19 -2.48
N VAL A 144 -13.73 -2.10 -3.78
CA VAL A 144 -12.69 -1.94 -4.82
C VAL A 144 -12.01 -0.58 -4.65
N ILE A 145 -10.69 -0.56 -4.53
CA ILE A 145 -9.89 0.65 -4.28
C ILE A 145 -9.73 1.46 -5.57
N PHE A 146 -9.33 0.81 -6.67
CA PHE A 146 -9.18 1.38 -8.00
C PHE A 146 -10.53 1.43 -8.73
N ILE A 147 -11.55 1.99 -8.07
CA ILE A 147 -12.94 2.00 -8.55
C ILE A 147 -13.11 2.74 -9.89
N ASP A 148 -12.25 3.73 -10.18
CA ASP A 148 -12.15 4.41 -11.47
C ASP A 148 -11.75 3.48 -12.62
N GLN A 149 -11.17 2.31 -12.30
CA GLN A 149 -10.78 1.29 -13.27
C GLN A 149 -11.74 0.08 -13.28
N LEU A 150 -12.88 0.15 -12.57
CA LEU A 150 -13.76 -0.99 -12.32
C LEU A 150 -14.11 -1.78 -13.59
N ASN A 151 -14.49 -1.11 -14.68
CA ASN A 151 -14.83 -1.78 -15.94
C ASN A 151 -13.68 -2.65 -16.46
N THR A 152 -12.44 -2.15 -16.38
CA THR A 152 -11.26 -2.91 -16.81
C THR A 152 -10.95 -4.04 -15.82
N LEU A 153 -11.06 -3.77 -14.52
CA LEU A 153 -10.87 -4.78 -13.48
C LEU A 153 -11.87 -5.94 -13.61
N SER A 154 -13.13 -5.65 -13.93
CA SER A 154 -14.17 -6.66 -14.17
C SER A 154 -13.81 -7.63 -15.29
N THR A 155 -13.17 -7.15 -16.36
CA THR A 155 -12.67 -8.02 -17.43
C THR A 155 -11.45 -8.81 -16.98
N ILE A 156 -10.48 -8.15 -16.34
CA ILE A 156 -9.20 -8.77 -15.95
C ILE A 156 -9.39 -9.82 -14.86
N ALA A 157 -10.22 -9.54 -13.84
CA ALA A 157 -10.41 -10.42 -12.69
C ALA A 157 -10.83 -11.84 -13.10
N MET A 158 -11.59 -11.96 -14.20
CA MET A 158 -12.08 -13.24 -14.73
C MET A 158 -11.03 -14.03 -15.53
N THR A 159 -9.84 -13.46 -15.77
CA THR A 159 -8.78 -14.11 -16.58
C THR A 159 -7.91 -15.07 -15.77
N ARG A 160 -8.04 -15.09 -14.45
CA ARG A 160 -7.24 -15.90 -13.52
C ARG A 160 -8.11 -16.37 -12.35
N THR A 161 -7.70 -17.44 -11.68
CA THR A 161 -8.41 -17.95 -10.50
C THR A 161 -8.12 -17.12 -9.25
N THR A 162 -8.95 -17.29 -8.21
CA THR A 162 -8.70 -16.67 -6.90
C THR A 162 -7.32 -17.03 -6.35
N GLU A 163 -6.90 -18.30 -6.47
CA GLU A 163 -5.62 -18.79 -5.97
C GLU A 163 -4.44 -18.10 -6.69
N GLN A 164 -4.58 -17.83 -7.99
CA GLN A 164 -3.57 -17.09 -8.75
C GLN A 164 -3.51 -15.62 -8.32
N TRP A 165 -4.65 -14.96 -8.09
CA TRP A 165 -4.63 -13.58 -7.58
C TRP A 165 -4.00 -13.49 -6.19
N VAL A 166 -4.27 -14.46 -5.32
CA VAL A 166 -3.63 -14.55 -4.00
C VAL A 166 -2.13 -14.77 -4.13
N SER A 167 -1.66 -15.66 -5.02
CA SER A 167 -0.23 -15.87 -5.22
C SER A 167 0.49 -14.63 -5.76
N TYR A 168 -0.18 -13.82 -6.60
CA TYR A 168 0.35 -12.53 -7.06
C TYR A 168 0.41 -11.49 -5.92
N MET A 169 -0.54 -11.50 -4.98
CA MET A 169 -0.47 -10.68 -3.76
C MET A 169 0.75 -11.04 -2.91
N ASP A 170 1.04 -12.34 -2.77
CA ASP A 170 2.21 -12.84 -2.05
C ASP A 170 3.52 -12.46 -2.76
N LEU A 171 3.57 -12.59 -4.09
CA LEU A 171 4.74 -12.22 -4.90
C LEU A 171 5.08 -10.73 -4.76
N ALA A 172 4.08 -9.85 -4.78
CA ALA A 172 4.28 -8.41 -4.54
C ALA A 172 4.81 -8.14 -3.13
N ALA A 173 4.27 -8.82 -2.12
CA ALA A 173 4.72 -8.69 -0.73
C ALA A 173 6.17 -9.19 -0.55
N GLU A 174 6.54 -10.29 -1.20
CA GLU A 174 7.89 -10.83 -1.20
C GLU A 174 8.89 -9.87 -1.87
N CYS A 175 8.55 -9.34 -3.04
CA CYS A 175 9.39 -8.38 -3.76
C CYS A 175 9.59 -7.10 -2.94
N ARG A 176 8.54 -6.60 -2.29
CA ARG A 176 8.65 -5.49 -1.34
C ARG A 176 9.58 -5.81 -0.17
N LYS A 177 9.45 -7.00 0.41
CA LYS A 177 10.31 -7.45 1.52
C LYS A 177 11.78 -7.50 1.09
N LYS A 178 12.08 -7.95 -0.13
CA LYS A 178 13.45 -8.00 -0.68
C LYS A 178 14.09 -6.61 -0.80
N LEU A 179 13.34 -5.57 -1.16
CA LEU A 179 13.86 -4.20 -1.18
C LEU A 179 14.44 -3.76 0.17
N ARG A 180 13.79 -4.16 1.27
CA ARG A 180 14.26 -3.83 2.64
C ARG A 180 15.58 -4.50 3.01
N TYR A 181 15.99 -5.53 2.27
CA TYR A 181 17.29 -6.19 2.40
C TYR A 181 18.32 -5.69 1.38
N ASN A 182 18.10 -4.51 0.78
CA ASN A 182 18.97 -3.89 -0.23
C ASN A 182 19.18 -4.74 -1.49
N VAL A 183 18.21 -5.59 -1.84
CA VAL A 183 18.21 -6.29 -3.13
C VAL A 183 17.97 -5.27 -4.25
N ASN A 184 18.59 -5.49 -5.41
CA ASN A 184 18.45 -4.62 -6.57
C ASN A 184 16.97 -4.45 -6.95
N GLY A 185 16.48 -3.20 -6.89
CA GLY A 185 15.08 -2.88 -7.13
C GLY A 185 14.61 -3.21 -8.55
N GLN A 186 15.48 -3.08 -9.55
CA GLN A 186 15.15 -3.46 -10.93
C GLN A 186 14.86 -4.95 -11.03
N LEU A 187 15.71 -5.79 -10.44
CA LEU A 187 15.48 -7.24 -10.42
C LEU A 187 14.17 -7.61 -9.70
N CYS A 188 13.82 -6.91 -8.62
CA CYS A 188 12.55 -7.15 -7.92
C CYS A 188 11.33 -6.82 -8.82
N VAL A 189 11.40 -5.74 -9.59
CA VAL A 189 10.32 -5.37 -10.52
C VAL A 189 10.23 -6.37 -11.66
N GLU A 190 11.35 -6.74 -12.27
CA GLU A 190 11.39 -7.75 -13.33
C GLU A 190 10.84 -9.10 -12.84
N GLN A 191 11.23 -9.54 -11.63
CA GLN A 191 10.72 -10.76 -11.00
C GLN A 191 9.18 -10.71 -10.87
N LEU A 192 8.63 -9.60 -10.39
CA LEU A 192 7.18 -9.44 -10.28
C LEU A 192 6.54 -9.56 -11.66
N LEU A 193 6.97 -8.75 -12.64
CA LEU A 193 6.32 -8.67 -13.95
C LEU A 193 6.38 -10.00 -14.71
N ILE A 194 7.50 -10.72 -14.64
CA ILE A 194 7.65 -12.05 -15.25
C ILE A 194 6.76 -13.08 -14.54
N GLY A 195 6.69 -13.02 -13.20
CA GLY A 195 5.83 -13.92 -12.42
C GLY A 195 4.33 -13.74 -12.71
N LEU A 196 3.89 -12.54 -13.09
CA LEU A 196 2.50 -12.28 -13.50
C LEU A 196 2.16 -12.80 -14.91
N ALA A 197 3.17 -12.96 -15.76
CA ALA A 197 3.00 -13.49 -17.12
C ALA A 197 2.97 -15.03 -17.16
N SER A 198 3.37 -15.67 -16.06
CA SER A 198 3.45 -17.13 -15.88
C SER A 198 2.13 -17.69 -15.34
#